data_AF-A0A8C0A1P3-F1
#
_entry.id   AF-A0A8C0A1P3-F1
#
_cell.length_a   1.000
_cell.length_b   1.000
_cell.length_c   1.000
_cell.angle_alpha   90.00
_cell.angle_beta   90.00
_cell.angle_gamma   90.00
#
_symmetry.space_group_name_H-M   'P 1'
#
loop_
_entity.id
_entity.type
_entity.pdbx_description
1 polymer ?
#
loop_
_entity_poly.entity_id
_entity_poly.type
_entity_poly.pdbx_seq_one_letter_code
_entity_poly.pdbx_strand_id
1 'polypeptide(L)'
;MKFEDLLLEIGGFGRFQILILFVLCLARINLPMHFLLHSFLAATPSHHCAIPHQEAFVNLTMEEILLISIPREPDGTFRSCEMFSQPQFHLLLNSSLQPENDSIIQNCQHGWVYDHSQFTSTISTQWDLVCEQRGLNQATATFFFIGVTIGAVVFGYLSDRFDPFQAVPSGLRANRNDIFSPRSRWVPESARWLIANGKVKQAHKHLLRCARMNGMKDFALSPEALRTITTDKKPGESYSYISLFRTPVLRKISLCSGAVWFGVAFSYYGMSMKLTGFGLNMYLSQFVFGIIEIPAKVIVYVLVNRIGRRQSQAWSLILTGLCIGANIIIPEPFTSLRSVVAITGKGLSEAAFTTVFLYTSELYPTVLRQNGMGYTSFVARLGGALAPLVFLLDEVWRSLPEVTYCGVAVCCGSVAFLLPETLNVRLPEGIEDIEKTQCPTLLPLIPHPWVATDQGTA
;
A
#
# COMPACT_ATOMS: atom_id res chain seq x y z
N MET A 1 -21.90 -31.29 7.30
CA MET A 1 -20.49 -31.08 7.71
C MET A 1 -20.08 -29.71 7.22
N LYS A 2 -19.56 -28.82 8.07
CA LYS A 2 -19.05 -27.52 7.61
C LYS A 2 -17.64 -27.72 7.03
N PHE A 3 -17.20 -26.83 6.15
CA PHE A 3 -15.86 -26.91 5.56
C PHE A 3 -14.74 -26.84 6.63
N GLU A 4 -15.01 -26.23 7.78
CA GLU A 4 -14.02 -26.12 8.86
C GLU A 4 -13.80 -27.45 9.58
N ASP A 5 -14.88 -28.21 9.81
CA ASP A 5 -14.82 -29.57 10.35
C ASP A 5 -13.98 -30.48 9.43
N LEU A 6 -14.17 -30.32 8.11
CA LEU A 6 -13.40 -31.03 7.10
C LEU A 6 -11.90 -30.69 7.15
N LEU A 7 -11.53 -29.43 7.38
CA LEU A 7 -10.13 -29.03 7.51
C LEU A 7 -9.47 -29.58 8.77
N LEU A 8 -10.21 -29.64 9.88
CA LEU A 8 -9.75 -30.27 11.12
C LEU A 8 -9.49 -31.76 10.90
N GLU A 9 -10.38 -32.44 10.18
CA GLU A 9 -10.26 -33.87 9.86
C GLU A 9 -9.08 -34.19 8.91
N ILE A 10 -8.68 -33.24 8.06
CA ILE A 10 -7.55 -33.37 7.11
C ILE A 10 -6.18 -33.08 7.77
N GLY A 11 -6.15 -32.94 9.10
CA GLY A 11 -4.92 -32.73 9.88
C GLY A 11 -4.56 -31.25 10.09
N GLY A 12 -5.53 -30.34 9.96
CA GLY A 12 -5.38 -28.92 10.32
C GLY A 12 -4.27 -28.20 9.54
N PHE A 13 -3.50 -27.34 10.24
CA PHE A 13 -2.38 -26.59 9.66
C PHE A 13 -1.13 -27.49 9.53
N GLY A 14 -1.09 -28.29 8.46
CA GLY A 14 -0.03 -29.27 8.19
C GLY A 14 1.05 -28.80 7.21
N ARG A 15 1.90 -29.75 6.80
CA ARG A 15 3.07 -29.50 5.91
C ARG A 15 2.66 -28.90 4.56
N PHE A 16 1.50 -29.27 4.05
CA PHE A 16 1.00 -28.75 2.79
C PHE A 16 0.67 -27.25 2.88
N GLN A 17 0.00 -26.82 3.95
CA GLN A 17 -0.33 -25.41 4.17
C GLN A 17 0.94 -24.57 4.39
N ILE A 18 1.92 -25.10 5.14
CA ILE A 18 3.22 -24.44 5.35
C ILE A 18 3.96 -24.27 4.01
N LEU A 19 4.00 -25.30 3.18
CA LEU A 19 4.64 -25.22 1.86
C LEU A 19 3.97 -24.17 0.95
N ILE A 20 2.64 -24.16 0.92
CA ILE A 20 1.89 -23.15 0.14
C ILE A 20 2.18 -21.74 0.67
N LEU A 21 2.16 -21.55 1.98
CA LEU A 21 2.47 -20.27 2.61
C LEU A 21 3.89 -19.81 2.22
N PHE A 22 4.88 -20.70 2.30
CA PHE A 22 6.25 -20.40 1.91
C PHE A 22 6.38 -19.96 0.45
N VAL A 23 5.76 -20.70 -0.48
CA VAL A 23 5.77 -20.35 -1.92
C VAL A 23 5.09 -19.00 -2.18
N LEU A 24 3.98 -18.72 -1.48
CA LEU A 24 3.28 -17.43 -1.58
C LEU A 24 4.12 -16.28 -1.01
N CYS A 25 4.83 -16.50 0.10
CA CYS A 25 5.74 -15.52 0.69
C CYS A 25 6.91 -15.21 -0.24
N LEU A 26 7.55 -16.23 -0.83
CA LEU A 26 8.66 -16.04 -1.76
C LEU A 26 8.25 -15.20 -2.98
N ALA A 27 7.07 -15.46 -3.53
CA ALA A 27 6.54 -14.68 -4.66
C ALA A 27 6.23 -13.22 -4.27
N ARG A 28 5.96 -12.93 -2.99
CA ARG A 28 5.62 -11.60 -2.49
C ARG A 28 6.83 -10.74 -2.14
N ILE A 29 8.00 -11.31 -1.88
CA ILE A 29 9.23 -10.56 -1.51
C ILE A 29 9.66 -9.58 -2.60
N ASN A 30 9.47 -9.90 -3.89
CA ASN A 30 9.88 -9.02 -4.98
C ASN A 30 9.09 -7.70 -5.02
N LEU A 31 7.83 -7.71 -4.57
CA LEU A 31 6.94 -6.57 -4.75
C LEU A 31 7.35 -5.34 -3.91
N PRO A 32 7.61 -5.45 -2.59
CA PRO A 32 8.15 -4.34 -1.79
C PRO A 32 9.47 -3.78 -2.29
N MET A 33 10.34 -4.62 -2.85
CA MET A 33 11.64 -4.17 -3.37
C MET A 33 11.47 -3.17 -4.53
N HIS A 34 10.49 -3.39 -5.42
CA HIS A 34 10.18 -2.44 -6.47
C HIS A 34 9.58 -1.13 -5.96
N PHE A 35 8.75 -1.17 -4.90
CA PHE A 35 8.21 0.04 -4.28
C PHE A 35 9.31 0.88 -3.61
N LEU A 36 10.24 0.24 -2.89
CA LEU A 36 11.36 0.91 -2.23
C LEU A 36 12.35 1.49 -3.25
N LEU A 37 12.63 0.75 -4.34
CA LEU A 37 13.56 1.16 -5.37
C LEU A 37 13.22 2.54 -5.96
N HIS A 38 11.93 2.85 -6.13
CA HIS A 38 11.48 4.14 -6.66
C HIS A 38 11.99 5.33 -5.83
N SER A 39 12.03 5.20 -4.49
CA SER A 39 12.50 6.28 -3.60
C SER A 39 13.97 6.64 -3.84
N PHE A 40 14.79 5.68 -4.26
CA PHE A 40 16.20 5.89 -4.58
C PHE A 40 16.41 6.33 -6.03
N LEU A 41 15.63 5.78 -6.97
CA LEU A 41 15.72 6.15 -8.39
C LEU A 41 15.25 7.59 -8.65
N ALA A 42 14.25 8.07 -7.92
CA ALA A 42 13.71 9.42 -8.07
C ALA A 42 14.38 10.45 -7.13
N ALA A 43 15.41 10.04 -6.38
CA ALA A 43 16.13 10.94 -5.48
C ALA A 43 16.84 12.05 -6.27
N THR A 44 16.70 13.29 -5.79
CA THR A 44 17.38 14.46 -6.35
C THR A 44 18.62 14.76 -5.52
N PRO A 45 19.84 14.51 -6.05
CA PRO A 45 21.06 14.91 -5.36
C PRO A 45 21.17 16.44 -5.30
N SER A 46 22.04 16.93 -4.42
CA SER A 46 22.44 18.33 -4.41
C SER A 46 23.02 18.71 -5.77
N HIS A 47 22.52 19.81 -6.32
CA HIS A 47 22.88 20.28 -7.64
C HIS A 47 22.97 21.79 -7.66
N HIS A 48 23.64 22.29 -8.68
CA HIS A 48 23.81 23.72 -8.92
C HIS A 48 23.78 24.00 -10.43
N CYS A 49 23.53 25.25 -10.80
CA CYS A 49 23.56 25.64 -12.21
C CYS A 49 24.96 25.41 -12.81
N ALA A 50 25.01 24.90 -14.04
CA ALA A 50 26.27 24.82 -14.78
C ALA A 50 26.77 26.24 -15.13
N ILE A 51 28.02 26.54 -14.81
CA ILE A 51 28.61 27.87 -15.01
C ILE A 51 29.30 27.89 -16.39
N PRO A 52 28.92 28.80 -17.30
CA PRO A 52 29.57 28.92 -18.60
C PRO A 52 30.99 29.49 -18.44
N HIS A 53 31.91 29.04 -19.31
CA HIS A 53 33.29 29.55 -19.38
C HIS A 53 34.11 29.40 -18.08
N GLN A 54 33.99 28.27 -17.38
CA GLN A 54 34.79 27.93 -16.20
C GLN A 54 36.31 28.14 -16.41
N GLU A 55 36.81 27.89 -17.63
CA GLU A 55 38.22 28.06 -18.02
C GLU A 55 38.70 29.52 -18.02
N ALA A 56 37.79 30.50 -18.06
CA ALA A 56 38.16 31.92 -17.98
C ALA A 56 38.57 32.34 -16.55
N PHE A 57 38.22 31.55 -15.53
CA PHE A 57 38.49 31.82 -14.12
C PHE A 57 39.76 31.11 -13.61
N VAL A 58 40.86 31.21 -14.37
CA VAL A 58 42.13 30.49 -14.11
C VAL A 58 42.70 30.71 -12.71
N ASN A 59 42.42 31.85 -12.09
CA ASN A 59 42.99 32.27 -10.80
C ASN A 59 42.10 32.00 -9.57
N LEU A 60 40.92 31.37 -9.74
CA LEU A 60 39.94 31.17 -8.66
C LEU A 60 39.70 29.69 -8.38
N THR A 61 39.45 29.35 -7.12
CA THR A 61 39.03 28.02 -6.69
C THR A 61 37.57 27.75 -7.05
N MET A 62 37.18 26.47 -7.11
CA MET A 62 35.78 26.08 -7.43
C MET A 62 34.77 26.69 -6.45
N GLU A 63 35.12 26.81 -5.17
CA GLU A 63 34.24 27.42 -4.16
C GLU A 63 34.07 28.92 -4.37
N GLU A 64 35.13 29.64 -4.76
CA GLU A 64 35.07 31.06 -5.08
C GLU A 64 34.26 31.32 -6.35
N ILE A 65 34.40 30.45 -7.38
CA ILE A 65 33.61 30.51 -8.61
C ILE A 65 32.11 30.30 -8.32
N LEU A 66 31.78 29.36 -7.44
CA LEU A 66 30.39 29.14 -7.00
C LEU A 66 29.87 30.35 -6.21
N LEU A 67 30.69 30.95 -5.34
CA LEU A 67 30.32 32.12 -4.55
C LEU A 67 29.94 33.33 -5.40
N ILE A 68 30.69 33.60 -6.48
CA ILE A 68 30.42 34.75 -7.37
C ILE A 68 29.28 34.48 -8.34
N SER A 69 28.96 33.22 -8.65
CA SER A 69 28.03 32.85 -9.72
C SER A 69 26.65 32.43 -9.21
N ILE A 70 26.54 31.98 -7.95
CA ILE A 70 25.32 31.39 -7.40
C ILE A 70 24.95 32.07 -6.07
N PRO A 71 23.70 32.55 -5.92
CA PRO A 71 23.25 33.17 -4.68
C PRO A 71 23.20 32.15 -3.53
N ARG A 72 23.53 32.60 -2.31
CA ARG A 72 23.42 31.80 -1.09
C ARG A 72 22.05 31.94 -0.43
N GLU A 73 21.57 30.83 0.11
CA GLU A 73 20.45 30.79 1.04
C GLU A 73 20.86 31.28 2.44
N PRO A 74 19.88 31.65 3.29
CA PRO A 74 20.14 32.06 4.67
C PRO A 74 20.90 31.01 5.49
N ASP A 75 20.75 29.73 5.11
CA ASP A 75 21.35 28.57 5.78
C ASP A 75 22.82 28.33 5.36
N GLY A 76 23.35 29.15 4.44
CA GLY A 76 24.72 29.07 3.93
C GLY A 76 24.90 28.13 2.74
N THR A 77 23.85 27.41 2.33
CA THR A 77 23.78 26.60 1.11
C THR A 77 23.65 27.47 -0.15
N PHE A 78 24.04 26.95 -1.30
CA PHE A 78 23.82 27.62 -2.58
C PHE A 78 22.42 27.32 -3.11
N ARG A 79 21.72 28.32 -3.69
CA ARG A 79 20.44 28.08 -4.36
C ARG A 79 20.66 27.17 -5.57
N SER A 80 19.96 26.05 -5.61
CA SER A 80 20.19 25.00 -6.62
C SER A 80 19.64 25.31 -8.02
N CYS A 81 18.66 26.22 -8.11
CA CYS A 81 17.88 26.48 -9.34
C CYS A 81 18.07 27.88 -9.93
N GLU A 82 18.82 28.75 -9.26
CA GLU A 82 18.98 30.15 -9.63
C GLU A 82 20.47 30.49 -9.70
N MET A 83 20.83 31.40 -10.59
CA MET A 83 22.19 31.93 -10.74
C MET A 83 22.17 33.43 -10.97
N PHE A 84 23.30 34.09 -10.75
CA PHE A 84 23.47 35.48 -11.15
C PHE A 84 23.63 35.58 -12.68
N SER A 85 22.99 36.59 -13.29
CA SER A 85 23.17 36.89 -14.72
C SER A 85 24.63 37.19 -15.10
N GLN A 86 25.40 37.76 -14.16
CA GLN A 86 26.83 38.04 -14.30
C GLN A 86 27.58 37.72 -13.00
N PRO A 87 28.85 37.25 -13.09
CA PRO A 87 29.64 36.89 -11.92
C PRO A 87 29.93 38.10 -11.02
N GLN A 88 29.59 37.97 -9.74
CA GLN A 88 29.66 39.03 -8.74
C GLN A 88 30.98 39.00 -7.96
N PHE A 89 32.04 39.55 -8.54
CA PHE A 89 33.37 39.60 -7.90
C PHE A 89 33.42 40.40 -6.59
N HIS A 90 32.47 41.32 -6.38
CA HIS A 90 32.37 42.10 -5.14
C HIS A 90 32.19 41.23 -3.88
N LEU A 91 31.58 40.04 -4.04
CA LEU A 91 31.38 39.07 -2.95
C LEU A 91 32.70 38.50 -2.40
N LEU A 92 33.77 38.49 -3.21
CA LEU A 92 35.10 38.06 -2.77
C LEU A 92 35.83 39.13 -1.97
N LEU A 93 35.58 40.41 -2.25
CA LEU A 93 36.28 41.54 -1.63
C LEU A 93 35.67 42.00 -0.30
N ASN A 94 34.61 41.33 0.20
CA ASN A 94 33.92 41.64 1.45
C ASN A 94 33.63 43.16 1.64
N SER A 95 33.44 43.85 0.51
CA SER A 95 33.32 45.30 0.46
C SER A 95 31.84 45.63 0.47
N SER A 96 31.43 46.40 1.48
CA SER A 96 30.09 46.96 1.67
C SER A 96 29.76 48.06 0.65
N LEU A 97 30.10 47.84 -0.62
CA LEU A 97 29.60 48.64 -1.72
C LEU A 97 28.21 48.11 -2.07
N GLN A 98 27.24 49.02 -2.07
CA GLN A 98 25.84 48.74 -2.39
C GLN A 98 25.73 47.86 -3.66
N PRO A 99 24.74 46.97 -3.72
CA PRO A 99 24.49 46.18 -4.93
C PRO A 99 24.34 47.16 -6.09
N GLU A 100 25.19 47.03 -7.11
CA GLU A 100 24.84 47.55 -8.42
C GLU A 100 23.49 46.91 -8.75
N ASN A 101 22.49 47.76 -8.96
CA ASN A 101 21.06 47.48 -8.83
C ASN A 101 20.49 46.47 -9.85
N ASP A 102 21.32 45.67 -10.54
CA ASP A 102 20.90 44.79 -11.63
C ASP A 102 21.71 43.47 -11.70
N SER A 103 22.12 42.87 -10.57
CA SER A 103 22.42 41.43 -10.60
C SER A 103 21.11 40.64 -10.67
N ILE A 104 20.49 40.67 -11.85
CA ILE A 104 19.24 39.97 -12.14
C ILE A 104 19.48 38.48 -11.86
N ILE A 105 18.87 37.98 -10.79
CA ILE A 105 18.79 36.54 -10.50
C ILE A 105 17.99 35.92 -11.64
N GLN A 106 18.53 34.88 -12.28
CA GLN A 106 17.91 34.19 -13.39
C GLN A 106 17.92 32.67 -13.15
N ASN A 107 16.99 31.97 -13.81
CA ASN A 107 16.98 30.50 -13.83
C ASN A 107 18.21 29.98 -14.58
N CYS A 108 18.69 28.78 -14.21
CA CYS A 108 19.83 28.16 -14.89
C CYS A 108 19.59 28.02 -16.41
N GLN A 109 20.48 28.56 -17.25
CA GLN A 109 20.33 28.48 -18.72
C GLN A 109 21.18 27.37 -19.37
N HIS A 110 22.27 26.95 -18.75
CA HIS A 110 23.28 26.07 -19.36
C HIS A 110 23.26 24.63 -18.79
N GLY A 111 22.13 24.23 -18.18
CA GLY A 111 21.97 22.93 -17.52
C GLY A 111 22.44 22.93 -16.07
N TRP A 112 22.63 21.73 -15.51
CA TRP A 112 22.91 21.51 -14.09
C TRP A 112 24.11 20.59 -13.89
N VAL A 113 24.84 20.82 -12.80
CA VAL A 113 25.90 19.95 -12.33
C VAL A 113 25.45 19.31 -11.02
N TYR A 114 25.52 17.98 -10.98
CA TYR A 114 25.04 17.15 -9.87
C TYR A 114 26.22 16.65 -9.03
N ASP A 115 26.02 16.56 -7.71
CA ASP A 115 26.94 15.83 -6.86
C ASP A 115 26.73 14.32 -6.99
N HIS A 116 27.76 13.62 -7.48
CA HIS A 116 27.77 12.17 -7.69
C HIS A 116 28.34 11.38 -6.49
N SER A 117 28.60 12.03 -5.35
CA SER A 117 29.14 11.40 -4.14
C SER A 117 28.26 10.27 -3.59
N GLN A 118 26.93 10.44 -3.62
CA GLN A 118 25.95 9.47 -3.11
C GLN A 118 25.30 8.63 -4.20
N PHE A 119 25.06 9.20 -5.39
CA PHE A 119 24.38 8.54 -6.50
C PHE A 119 25.16 8.72 -7.80
N THR A 120 25.50 7.61 -8.45
CA THR A 120 26.12 7.65 -9.78
C THR A 120 25.15 8.20 -10.83
N SER A 121 23.91 7.71 -10.83
CA SER A 121 22.86 8.20 -11.74
C SER A 121 21.48 7.96 -11.14
N THR A 122 20.63 8.98 -11.20
CA THR A 122 19.20 8.88 -10.85
C THR A 122 18.35 9.33 -12.03
N ILE A 123 17.04 9.09 -11.96
CA ILE A 123 16.07 9.56 -12.96
C ILE A 123 16.16 11.09 -13.09
N SER A 124 16.35 11.80 -11.98
CA SER A 124 16.49 13.25 -12.02
C SER A 124 17.78 13.72 -12.69
N THR A 125 18.90 12.99 -12.57
CA THR A 125 20.18 13.39 -13.18
C THR A 125 20.33 12.94 -14.63
N GLN A 126 19.60 11.91 -15.07
CA GLN A 126 19.67 11.42 -16.46
C GLN A 126 18.81 12.24 -17.42
N TRP A 127 17.68 12.74 -16.93
CA TRP A 127 16.70 13.51 -17.72
C TRP A 127 16.58 14.97 -17.26
N ASP A 128 17.49 15.42 -16.39
CA ASP A 128 17.51 16.79 -15.85
C ASP A 128 16.15 17.27 -15.30
N LEU A 129 15.45 16.38 -14.57
CA LEU A 129 14.09 16.61 -14.06
C LEU A 129 14.08 17.42 -12.76
N VAL A 130 14.61 18.62 -12.82
CA VAL A 130 14.87 19.46 -11.64
C VAL A 130 14.33 20.87 -11.86
N CYS A 131 14.15 21.63 -10.77
CA CYS A 131 13.61 22.99 -10.80
C CYS A 131 12.25 23.04 -11.51
N GLU A 132 12.17 23.65 -12.71
CA GLU A 132 10.95 23.74 -13.51
C GLU A 132 10.33 22.37 -13.84
N GLN A 133 11.15 21.33 -13.99
CA GLN A 133 10.70 19.97 -14.31
C GLN A 133 10.55 19.05 -13.10
N ARG A 134 10.60 19.60 -11.87
CA ARG A 134 10.41 18.83 -10.61
C ARG A 134 9.08 18.06 -10.61
N GLY A 135 8.04 18.62 -11.23
CA GLY A 135 6.74 17.97 -11.43
C GLY A 135 6.82 16.62 -12.14
N LEU A 136 7.69 16.50 -13.13
CA LEU A 136 7.83 15.28 -13.92
C LEU A 136 8.54 14.17 -13.13
N ASN A 137 9.49 14.54 -12.27
CA ASN A 137 10.12 13.59 -11.36
C ASN A 137 9.08 13.01 -10.36
N GLN A 138 8.20 13.86 -9.80
CA GLN A 138 7.11 13.39 -8.93
C GLN A 138 6.08 12.54 -9.69
N ALA A 139 5.75 12.91 -10.93
CA ALA A 139 4.84 12.16 -11.78
C ALA A 139 5.34 10.74 -12.11
N THR A 140 6.64 10.48 -12.03
CA THR A 140 7.22 9.14 -12.25
C THR A 140 6.64 8.10 -11.28
N ALA A 141 6.42 8.47 -10.01
CA ALA A 141 5.76 7.61 -9.04
C ALA A 141 4.29 7.33 -9.42
N THR A 142 3.58 8.36 -9.88
CA THR A 142 2.20 8.25 -10.37
C THR A 142 2.11 7.29 -11.54
N PHE A 143 3.02 7.40 -12.53
CA PHE A 143 3.09 6.48 -13.65
C PHE A 143 3.37 5.04 -13.22
N PHE A 144 4.22 4.84 -12.21
CA PHE A 144 4.45 3.52 -11.63
C PHE A 144 3.15 2.92 -11.04
N PHE A 145 2.40 3.66 -10.22
CA PHE A 145 1.13 3.16 -9.65
C PHE A 145 0.05 2.92 -10.71
N ILE A 146 -0.04 3.77 -11.74
CA ILE A 146 -0.92 3.57 -12.89
C ILE A 146 -0.53 2.28 -13.62
N GLY A 147 0.76 2.08 -13.89
CA GLY A 147 1.30 0.89 -14.53
C GLY A 147 0.99 -0.39 -13.75
N VAL A 148 1.18 -0.37 -12.43
CA VAL A 148 0.81 -1.50 -11.56
C VAL A 148 -0.71 -1.77 -11.60
N THR A 149 -1.54 -0.73 -11.70
CA THR A 149 -3.00 -0.87 -11.77
C THR A 149 -3.45 -1.47 -13.10
N ILE A 150 -2.98 -0.92 -14.22
CA ILE A 150 -3.25 -1.45 -15.56
C ILE A 150 -2.72 -2.88 -15.66
N GLY A 151 -1.50 -3.13 -15.19
CA GLY A 151 -0.90 -4.46 -15.15
C GLY A 151 -1.75 -5.44 -14.35
N ALA A 152 -2.24 -5.07 -13.16
CA ALA A 152 -3.10 -5.92 -12.37
C ALA A 152 -4.42 -6.27 -13.07
N VAL A 153 -5.03 -5.32 -13.80
CA VAL A 153 -6.26 -5.56 -14.56
C VAL A 153 -6.00 -6.44 -15.78
N VAL A 154 -4.97 -6.12 -16.57
CA VAL A 154 -4.62 -6.86 -17.79
C VAL A 154 -4.17 -8.27 -17.46
N PHE A 155 -3.18 -8.42 -16.57
CA PHE A 155 -2.69 -9.76 -16.19
C PHE A 155 -3.71 -10.53 -15.34
N GLY A 156 -4.58 -9.85 -14.58
CA GLY A 156 -5.72 -10.49 -13.92
C GLY A 156 -6.70 -11.08 -14.92
N TYR A 157 -7.14 -10.28 -15.90
CA TYR A 157 -8.01 -10.74 -16.98
C TYR A 157 -7.36 -11.85 -17.81
N LEU A 158 -6.08 -11.71 -18.16
CA LEU A 158 -5.34 -12.75 -18.87
C LEU A 158 -5.22 -14.01 -18.04
N SER A 159 -5.00 -13.93 -16.72
CA SER A 159 -4.97 -15.10 -15.84
C SER A 159 -6.30 -15.83 -15.86
N ASP A 160 -7.41 -15.11 -15.71
CA ASP A 160 -8.75 -15.71 -15.71
C ASP A 160 -9.13 -16.29 -17.09
N ARG A 161 -8.67 -15.66 -18.18
CA ARG A 161 -8.95 -16.06 -19.57
C ARG A 161 -8.08 -17.23 -20.03
N PHE A 162 -6.79 -17.18 -19.70
CA PHE A 162 -5.77 -18.15 -20.10
C PHE A 162 -5.49 -19.19 -19.05
N ASP A 163 -6.28 -19.25 -17.97
CA ASP A 163 -6.21 -20.35 -17.02
C ASP A 163 -6.40 -21.67 -17.79
N PRO A 164 -5.35 -22.51 -17.94
CA PRO A 164 -5.42 -23.73 -18.76
C PRO A 164 -6.45 -24.74 -18.25
N PHE A 165 -7.05 -24.46 -17.07
CA PHE A 165 -8.01 -25.30 -16.39
C PHE A 165 -9.45 -25.17 -16.87
N GLN A 166 -9.83 -24.12 -17.62
CA GLN A 166 -11.25 -23.90 -17.98
C GLN A 166 -11.59 -24.20 -19.44
N ALA A 167 -10.60 -24.33 -20.34
CA ALA A 167 -10.83 -24.45 -21.79
C ALA A 167 -10.10 -25.63 -22.47
N VAL A 168 -9.96 -26.79 -21.81
CA VAL A 168 -9.44 -27.99 -22.49
C VAL A 168 -10.48 -29.12 -22.45
N PRO A 169 -11.18 -29.39 -23.57
CA PRO A 169 -11.91 -30.64 -23.76
C PRO A 169 -10.94 -31.82 -23.61
N SER A 170 -11.41 -32.88 -22.96
CA SER A 170 -10.66 -34.07 -22.49
C SER A 170 -9.78 -34.78 -23.54
N GLY A 171 -9.87 -34.43 -24.83
CA GLY A 171 -9.24 -35.13 -25.95
C GLY A 171 -7.89 -34.58 -26.44
N LEU A 172 -7.50 -33.34 -26.09
CA LEU A 172 -6.20 -32.78 -26.50
C LEU A 172 -5.30 -32.55 -25.28
N ARG A 173 -4.73 -33.63 -24.74
CA ARG A 173 -3.71 -33.55 -23.68
C ARG A 173 -2.31 -33.99 -24.14
N ALA A 174 -2.17 -34.38 -25.41
CA ALA A 174 -0.88 -34.64 -26.01
C ALA A 174 -0.50 -33.43 -26.86
N ASN A 175 0.63 -32.80 -26.51
CA ASN A 175 1.40 -31.95 -27.40
C ASN A 175 0.95 -30.48 -27.54
N ARG A 176 1.12 -29.66 -26.48
CA ARG A 176 1.51 -28.25 -26.66
C ARG A 176 2.21 -27.66 -25.43
N ASN A 177 3.54 -27.63 -25.50
CA ASN A 177 4.53 -26.77 -24.83
C ASN A 177 4.17 -26.15 -23.46
N ASP A 178 4.75 -26.76 -22.43
CA ASP A 178 4.89 -26.36 -21.01
C ASP A 178 5.71 -25.05 -20.76
N ILE A 179 5.66 -24.05 -21.65
CA ILE A 179 6.54 -22.85 -21.52
C ILE A 179 5.91 -21.69 -20.74
N PHE A 180 4.59 -21.64 -20.56
CA PHE A 180 3.96 -20.57 -19.81
C PHE A 180 3.35 -21.05 -18.48
N SER A 181 4.05 -20.69 -17.39
CA SER A 181 3.67 -20.74 -15.97
C SER A 181 4.00 -22.01 -15.17
N PRO A 182 5.25 -22.10 -14.66
CA PRO A 182 5.62 -23.03 -13.58
C PRO A 182 4.74 -22.89 -12.32
N ARG A 183 4.07 -21.75 -12.12
CA ARG A 183 3.30 -21.43 -10.91
C ARG A 183 2.09 -22.37 -10.70
N SER A 184 1.48 -22.85 -11.80
CA SER A 184 0.29 -23.71 -11.79
C SER A 184 0.53 -25.12 -11.24
N ARG A 185 1.80 -25.59 -11.20
CA ARG A 185 2.13 -26.95 -10.71
C ARG A 185 2.26 -27.04 -9.18
N TRP A 186 2.52 -25.92 -8.52
CA TRP A 186 2.88 -25.85 -7.10
C TRP A 186 1.77 -25.31 -6.20
N VAL A 187 0.89 -24.44 -6.73
CA VAL A 187 -0.20 -23.84 -5.95
C VAL A 187 -1.55 -24.34 -6.49
N PRO A 188 -2.23 -25.26 -5.79
CA PRO A 188 -3.55 -25.72 -6.19
C PRO A 188 -4.62 -24.67 -5.91
N GLU A 189 -5.68 -24.70 -6.73
CA GLU A 189 -6.85 -23.83 -6.57
C GLU A 189 -7.55 -24.03 -5.22
N SER A 190 -8.21 -22.99 -4.70
CA SER A 190 -8.90 -23.05 -3.42
C SER A 190 -9.99 -24.13 -3.42
N ALA A 191 -9.90 -25.08 -2.48
CA ALA A 191 -10.90 -26.13 -2.32
C ALA A 191 -12.30 -25.57 -2.04
N ARG A 192 -12.40 -24.46 -1.28
CA ARG A 192 -13.67 -23.75 -1.04
C ARG A 192 -14.28 -23.23 -2.36
N TRP A 193 -13.46 -22.64 -3.23
CA TRP A 193 -13.91 -22.12 -4.52
C TRP A 193 -14.35 -23.24 -5.47
N LEU A 194 -13.60 -24.35 -5.51
CA LEU A 194 -13.94 -25.51 -6.34
C LEU A 194 -15.28 -26.13 -5.93
N ILE A 195 -15.54 -26.24 -4.63
CA ILE A 195 -16.84 -26.69 -4.09
C ILE A 195 -17.94 -25.70 -4.46
N ALA A 196 -17.71 -24.40 -4.23
CA ALA A 196 -18.66 -23.34 -4.55
C ALA A 196 -18.97 -23.19 -6.05
N ASN A 197 -18.14 -23.74 -6.93
CA ASN A 197 -18.38 -23.75 -8.39
C ASN A 197 -18.79 -25.13 -8.93
N GLY A 198 -19.17 -26.07 -8.06
CA GLY A 198 -19.64 -27.39 -8.46
C GLY A 198 -18.56 -28.31 -9.06
N LYS A 199 -17.28 -27.92 -9.00
CA LYS A 199 -16.13 -28.71 -9.47
C LYS A 199 -15.72 -29.76 -8.43
N VAL A 200 -16.68 -30.58 -7.99
CA VAL A 200 -16.57 -31.53 -6.86
C VAL A 200 -15.44 -32.55 -7.05
N LYS A 201 -15.29 -33.11 -8.27
CA LYS A 201 -14.24 -34.10 -8.57
C LYS A 201 -12.84 -33.54 -8.39
N GLN A 202 -12.62 -32.27 -8.75
CA GLN A 202 -11.34 -31.60 -8.60
C GLN A 202 -11.07 -31.26 -7.12
N ALA A 203 -12.07 -30.70 -6.43
CA ALA A 203 -11.99 -30.42 -5.01
C ALA A 203 -11.60 -31.66 -4.20
N HIS A 204 -12.26 -32.80 -4.46
CA HIS A 204 -11.97 -34.07 -3.82
C HIS A 204 -10.52 -34.54 -4.07
N LYS A 205 -10.03 -34.44 -5.31
CA LYS A 205 -8.63 -34.78 -5.64
C LYS A 205 -7.62 -33.92 -4.88
N HIS A 206 -7.88 -32.62 -4.73
CA HIS A 206 -7.01 -31.71 -4.00
C HIS A 206 -7.01 -31.98 -2.49
N LEU A 207 -8.19 -32.23 -1.90
CA LEU A 207 -8.32 -32.57 -0.49
C LEU A 207 -7.62 -33.90 -0.17
N LEU A 208 -7.74 -34.92 -1.03
CA LEU A 208 -6.98 -36.18 -0.87
C LEU A 208 -5.47 -36.00 -0.96
N ARG A 209 -4.99 -35.10 -1.84
CA ARG A 209 -3.55 -34.79 -1.94
C ARG A 209 -3.07 -34.06 -0.68
N CYS A 210 -3.87 -33.14 -0.15
CA CYS A 210 -3.61 -32.44 1.11
C CYS A 210 -3.53 -33.44 2.28
N ALA A 211 -4.53 -34.32 2.41
CA ALA A 211 -4.55 -35.38 3.43
C ALA A 211 -3.30 -36.26 3.38
N ARG A 212 -2.91 -36.72 2.17
CA ARG A 212 -1.68 -37.51 1.98
C ARG A 212 -0.41 -36.76 2.40
N MET A 213 -0.29 -35.47 2.06
CA MET A 213 0.87 -34.65 2.42
C MET A 213 0.93 -34.32 3.91
N ASN A 214 -0.23 -34.31 4.58
CA ASN A 214 -0.33 -34.17 6.03
C ASN A 214 -0.18 -35.50 6.77
N GLY A 215 0.07 -36.62 6.07
CA GLY A 215 0.33 -37.93 6.66
C GLY A 215 -0.91 -38.79 6.94
N MET A 216 -2.10 -38.33 6.53
CA MET A 216 -3.36 -39.07 6.68
C MET A 216 -3.51 -40.09 5.55
N LYS A 217 -3.32 -41.38 5.86
CA LYS A 217 -3.38 -42.49 4.88
C LYS A 217 -4.79 -43.06 4.68
N ASP A 218 -5.67 -42.94 5.68
CA ASP A 218 -7.00 -43.57 5.71
C ASP A 218 -8.18 -42.59 5.49
N PHE A 219 -7.90 -41.36 5.04
CA PHE A 219 -8.95 -40.37 4.81
C PHE A 219 -9.72 -40.67 3.52
N ALA A 220 -10.87 -41.33 3.66
CA ALA A 220 -11.80 -41.66 2.58
C ALA A 220 -12.99 -40.69 2.58
N LEU A 221 -12.88 -39.57 1.88
CA LEU A 221 -13.97 -38.61 1.74
C LEU A 221 -14.93 -39.04 0.62
N SER A 222 -16.19 -39.38 0.92
CA SER A 222 -17.17 -39.68 -0.14
C SER A 222 -17.49 -38.42 -0.97
N PRO A 223 -17.52 -38.49 -2.31
CA PRO A 223 -17.91 -37.36 -3.16
C PRO A 223 -19.33 -36.86 -2.91
N GLU A 224 -20.18 -37.65 -2.26
CA GLU A 224 -21.55 -37.29 -1.88
C GLU A 224 -21.59 -36.33 -0.67
N ALA A 225 -20.67 -36.48 0.29
CA ALA A 225 -20.52 -35.56 1.42
C ALA A 225 -20.06 -34.15 0.99
N LEU A 226 -19.36 -34.03 -0.15
CA LEU A 226 -19.05 -32.74 -0.76
C LEU A 226 -20.27 -32.09 -1.41
N ARG A 227 -21.18 -32.89 -1.98
CA ARG A 227 -22.37 -32.38 -2.68
C ARG A 227 -23.38 -31.78 -1.71
N THR A 228 -23.50 -32.32 -0.50
CA THR A 228 -24.32 -31.73 0.57
C THR A 228 -23.77 -30.39 1.09
N ILE A 229 -22.49 -30.06 0.87
CA ILE A 229 -21.91 -28.73 1.16
C ILE A 229 -22.19 -27.73 0.02
N THR A 230 -22.67 -28.20 -1.14
CA THR A 230 -22.84 -27.38 -2.36
C THR A 230 -24.17 -26.61 -2.38
N THR A 231 -25.00 -26.68 -1.34
CA THR A 231 -26.42 -26.29 -1.39
C THR A 231 -26.75 -24.79 -1.33
N ASP A 232 -25.80 -23.88 -1.12
CA ASP A 232 -26.14 -22.45 -0.96
C ASP A 232 -26.01 -21.59 -2.24
N LYS A 233 -25.67 -22.17 -3.40
CA LYS A 233 -25.62 -21.40 -4.65
C LYS A 233 -26.85 -21.66 -5.50
N LYS A 234 -27.69 -20.62 -5.68
CA LYS A 234 -28.62 -20.58 -6.82
C LYS A 234 -27.80 -20.69 -8.11
N PRO A 235 -28.07 -21.68 -8.98
CA PRO A 235 -27.32 -21.84 -10.23
C PRO A 235 -27.59 -20.65 -11.15
N GLY A 236 -26.58 -19.81 -11.42
CA GLY A 236 -26.63 -18.80 -12.49
C GLY A 236 -26.27 -17.35 -12.14
N GLU A 237 -26.10 -16.97 -10.88
CA GLU A 237 -25.70 -15.58 -10.55
C GLU A 237 -24.18 -15.39 -10.70
N SER A 238 -23.76 -14.75 -11.79
CA SER A 238 -22.40 -14.21 -11.91
C SER A 238 -22.34 -12.89 -11.13
N TYR A 239 -21.67 -12.94 -9.98
CA TYR A 239 -21.44 -11.75 -9.19
C TYR A 239 -20.32 -10.91 -9.80
N SER A 240 -20.68 -9.79 -10.42
CA SER A 240 -19.76 -8.78 -10.97
C SER A 240 -19.49 -7.65 -9.98
N TYR A 241 -18.57 -6.72 -10.28
CA TYR A 241 -18.30 -5.54 -9.45
C TYR A 241 -19.53 -4.66 -9.22
N ILE A 242 -20.47 -4.63 -10.17
CA ILE A 242 -21.72 -3.86 -10.06
C ILE A 242 -22.56 -4.35 -8.85
N SER A 243 -22.44 -5.63 -8.47
CA SER A 243 -23.17 -6.17 -7.33
C SER A 243 -22.78 -5.55 -5.98
N LEU A 244 -21.57 -4.97 -5.86
CA LEU A 244 -21.12 -4.23 -4.67
C LEU A 244 -21.97 -2.99 -4.40
N PHE A 245 -22.47 -2.34 -5.45
CA PHE A 245 -23.22 -1.08 -5.35
C PHE A 245 -24.73 -1.28 -5.47
N ARG A 246 -25.20 -2.52 -5.62
CA ARG A 246 -26.60 -2.85 -5.88
C ARG A 246 -27.47 -2.61 -4.66
N THR A 247 -27.06 -3.11 -3.49
CA THR A 247 -27.83 -2.99 -2.25
C THR A 247 -27.36 -1.78 -1.42
N PRO A 248 -28.27 -1.10 -0.69
CA PRO A 248 -27.96 0.16 -0.01
C PRO A 248 -26.92 -0.02 1.12
N VAL A 249 -27.00 -1.13 1.86
CA VAL A 249 -26.05 -1.43 2.94
C VAL A 249 -24.66 -1.73 2.37
N LEU A 250 -24.58 -2.58 1.35
CA LEU A 250 -23.30 -2.94 0.73
C LEU A 250 -22.67 -1.74 0.03
N ARG A 251 -23.47 -0.88 -0.62
CA ARG A 251 -23.03 0.39 -1.19
C ARG A 251 -22.39 1.28 -0.14
N LYS A 252 -23.02 1.43 1.04
CA LYS A 252 -22.44 2.22 2.15
C LYS A 252 -21.10 1.63 2.60
N ILE A 253 -21.04 0.31 2.79
CA ILE A 253 -19.79 -0.39 3.17
C ILE A 253 -18.72 -0.17 2.11
N SER A 254 -19.04 -0.31 0.83
CA SER A 254 -18.08 -0.14 -0.26
C SER A 254 -17.57 1.29 -0.39
N LEU A 255 -18.44 2.29 -0.35
CA LEU A 255 -18.03 3.70 -0.40
C LEU A 255 -17.15 4.08 0.80
N CYS A 256 -17.56 3.69 2.01
CA CYS A 256 -16.78 3.98 3.22
C CYS A 256 -15.44 3.23 3.22
N SER A 257 -15.44 1.94 2.85
CA SER A 257 -14.21 1.15 2.73
C SER A 257 -13.27 1.73 1.68
N GLY A 258 -13.81 2.16 0.52
CA GLY A 258 -13.03 2.82 -0.53
C GLY A 258 -12.36 4.09 -0.03
N ALA A 259 -13.10 4.96 0.66
CA ALA A 259 -12.55 6.19 1.24
C ALA A 259 -11.45 5.90 2.29
N VAL A 260 -11.64 4.90 3.15
CA VAL A 260 -10.63 4.49 4.13
C VAL A 260 -9.37 3.98 3.42
N TRP A 261 -9.52 3.10 2.43
CA TRP A 261 -8.40 2.58 1.63
C TRP A 261 -7.63 3.67 0.89
N PHE A 262 -8.35 4.66 0.35
CA PHE A 262 -7.73 5.85 -0.25
C PHE A 262 -6.85 6.57 0.77
N GLY A 263 -7.41 6.94 1.94
CA GLY A 263 -6.69 7.71 2.95
C GLY A 263 -5.50 6.96 3.55
N VAL A 264 -5.65 5.65 3.75
CA VAL A 264 -4.57 4.77 4.23
C VAL A 264 -3.42 4.72 3.23
N ALA A 265 -3.69 4.45 1.95
CA ALA A 265 -2.64 4.37 0.93
C ALA A 265 -2.00 5.74 0.65
N PHE A 266 -2.82 6.78 0.56
CA PHE A 266 -2.37 8.15 0.33
C PHE A 266 -1.41 8.62 1.43
N SER A 267 -1.76 8.40 2.70
CA SER A 267 -0.91 8.79 3.84
C SER A 267 0.34 7.93 3.94
N TYR A 268 0.21 6.60 3.76
CA TYR A 268 1.33 5.67 3.85
C TYR A 268 2.42 5.94 2.80
N TYR A 269 2.03 6.12 1.53
CA TYR A 269 2.98 6.38 0.47
C TYR A 269 3.50 7.82 0.53
N GLY A 270 2.67 8.79 0.91
CA GLY A 270 3.12 10.17 1.15
C GLY A 270 4.24 10.25 2.21
N MET A 271 4.05 9.59 3.36
CA MET A 271 5.11 9.53 4.38
C MET A 271 6.35 8.76 3.91
N SER A 272 6.16 7.65 3.20
CA SER A 272 7.28 6.83 2.71
C SER A 272 8.15 7.55 1.66
N MET A 273 7.56 8.46 0.89
CA MET A 273 8.26 9.22 -0.15
C MET A 273 8.90 10.50 0.39
N LYS A 274 8.38 11.05 1.49
CA LYS A 274 9.00 12.19 2.18
C LYS A 274 10.17 11.71 3.04
N LEU A 275 11.34 11.57 2.43
CA LEU A 275 12.56 11.06 3.10
C LEU A 275 13.54 12.15 3.50
N THR A 276 13.28 13.38 3.12
CA THR A 276 14.10 14.55 3.40
C THR A 276 13.42 15.46 4.42
N GLY A 277 14.20 16.16 5.26
CA GLY A 277 13.70 17.13 6.25
C GLY A 277 13.60 16.65 7.70
N PHE A 278 14.15 15.46 8.02
CA PHE A 278 14.22 14.92 9.39
C PHE A 278 15.63 14.96 10.00
N GLY A 279 16.60 15.62 9.33
CA GLY A 279 18.01 15.66 9.75
C GLY A 279 18.72 14.30 9.78
N LEU A 280 18.10 13.28 9.18
CA LEU A 280 18.66 11.93 9.02
C LEU A 280 19.05 11.71 7.56
N ASN A 281 20.08 10.89 7.33
CA ASN A 281 20.40 10.40 5.98
C ASN A 281 19.21 9.60 5.42
N MET A 282 19.01 9.62 4.10
CA MET A 282 17.84 8.95 3.51
C MET A 282 17.84 7.43 3.76
N TYR A 283 19.03 6.80 3.74
CA TYR A 283 19.19 5.38 4.02
C TYR A 283 18.80 5.02 5.45
N LEU A 284 19.21 5.87 6.40
CA LEU A 284 18.89 5.69 7.81
C LEU A 284 17.40 5.94 8.07
N SER A 285 16.82 6.94 7.43
CA SER A 285 15.38 7.23 7.50
C SER A 285 14.55 6.03 7.02
N GLN A 286 14.90 5.45 5.88
CA GLN A 286 14.25 4.24 5.35
C GLN A 286 14.41 3.02 6.27
N PHE A 287 15.61 2.82 6.83
CA PHE A 287 15.87 1.72 7.76
C PHE A 287 15.02 1.83 9.03
N VAL A 288 14.96 3.02 9.63
CA VAL A 288 14.15 3.27 10.84
C VAL A 288 12.65 3.15 10.54
N PHE A 289 12.20 3.66 9.38
CA PHE A 289 10.83 3.46 8.91
C PHE A 289 10.49 1.99 8.67
N GLY A 290 11.42 1.16 8.21
CA GLY A 290 11.21 -0.28 8.09
C GLY A 290 11.14 -1.00 9.43
N ILE A 291 12.01 -0.65 10.39
CA ILE A 291 12.03 -1.30 11.71
C ILE A 291 10.77 -1.00 12.51
N ILE A 292 10.27 0.25 12.49
CA ILE A 292 9.10 0.64 13.29
C ILE A 292 7.81 -0.08 12.85
N GLU A 293 7.74 -0.58 11.61
CA GLU A 293 6.59 -1.35 11.13
C GLU A 293 6.40 -2.67 11.89
N ILE A 294 7.49 -3.30 12.35
CA ILE A 294 7.43 -4.58 13.06
C ILE A 294 6.71 -4.45 14.42
N PRO A 295 7.14 -3.60 15.37
CA PRO A 295 6.44 -3.44 16.64
C PRO A 295 5.03 -2.88 16.44
N ALA A 296 4.83 -2.00 15.46
CA ALA A 296 3.50 -1.48 15.14
C ALA A 296 2.51 -2.61 14.77
N LYS A 297 2.92 -3.56 13.94
CA LYS A 297 2.11 -4.74 13.58
C LYS A 297 1.76 -5.61 14.80
N VAL A 298 2.72 -5.84 15.69
CA VAL A 298 2.50 -6.62 16.91
C VAL A 298 1.50 -5.93 17.83
N ILE A 299 1.64 -4.62 18.05
CA ILE A 299 0.73 -3.83 18.89
C ILE A 299 -0.69 -3.88 18.32
N VAL A 300 -0.84 -3.69 17.01
CA VAL A 300 -2.14 -3.71 16.33
C VAL A 300 -2.82 -5.06 16.39
N TYR A 301 -2.05 -6.14 16.23
CA TYR A 301 -2.58 -7.49 16.38
C TYR A 301 -3.27 -7.69 17.74
N VAL A 302 -2.67 -7.16 18.82
CA VAL A 302 -3.29 -7.18 20.15
C VAL A 302 -4.48 -6.23 20.23
N LEU A 303 -4.36 -5.02 19.65
CA LEU A 303 -5.37 -3.97 19.72
C LEU A 303 -6.68 -4.37 19.02
N VAL A 304 -6.59 -4.96 17.83
CA VAL A 304 -7.75 -5.39 17.02
C VAL A 304 -8.57 -6.48 17.72
N ASN A 305 -7.91 -7.31 18.54
CA ASN A 305 -8.57 -8.34 19.33
C ASN A 305 -9.23 -7.80 20.61
N ARG A 306 -8.73 -6.69 21.16
CA ARG A 306 -9.24 -6.09 22.41
C ARG A 306 -10.29 -5.01 22.20
N ILE A 307 -10.00 -4.05 21.32
CA ILE A 307 -10.80 -2.83 21.10
C ILE A 307 -11.77 -2.99 19.91
N GLY A 308 -11.51 -3.96 19.04
CA GLY A 308 -12.27 -4.18 17.82
C GLY A 308 -11.62 -3.57 16.58
N ARG A 309 -12.15 -3.91 15.41
CA ARG A 309 -11.56 -3.56 14.11
C ARG A 309 -11.86 -2.10 13.76
N ARG A 310 -13.10 -1.67 13.99
CA ARG A 310 -13.57 -0.32 13.64
C ARG A 310 -12.76 0.76 14.35
N GLN A 311 -12.64 0.61 15.68
CA GLN A 311 -11.92 1.56 16.52
C GLN A 311 -10.41 1.56 16.19
N SER A 312 -9.81 0.38 16.03
CA SER A 312 -8.39 0.27 15.66
C SER A 312 -8.09 0.94 14.32
N GLN A 313 -8.95 0.75 13.32
CA GLN A 313 -8.80 1.39 12.00
C GLN A 313 -8.97 2.91 12.06
N ALA A 314 -10.01 3.40 12.74
CA ALA A 314 -10.29 4.83 12.82
C ALA A 314 -9.18 5.58 13.56
N TRP A 315 -8.80 5.11 14.75
CA TRP A 315 -7.81 5.78 15.58
C TRP A 315 -6.40 5.68 15.01
N SER A 316 -5.99 4.56 14.42
CA SER A 316 -4.67 4.47 13.80
C SER A 316 -4.49 5.51 12.68
N LEU A 317 -5.53 5.72 11.85
CA LEU A 317 -5.46 6.69 10.77
C LEU A 317 -5.59 8.15 11.25
N ILE A 318 -6.47 8.43 12.23
CA ILE A 318 -6.60 9.76 12.82
C ILE A 318 -5.31 10.15 13.55
N LEU A 319 -4.74 9.26 14.37
CA LEU A 319 -3.48 9.51 15.07
C LEU A 319 -2.32 9.71 14.08
N THR A 320 -2.30 8.99 12.95
CA THR A 320 -1.34 9.25 11.86
C THR A 320 -1.46 10.68 11.36
N GLY A 321 -2.68 11.14 11.05
CA GLY A 321 -2.94 12.51 10.64
C GLY A 321 -2.52 13.55 11.68
N LEU A 322 -2.79 13.29 12.97
CA LEU A 322 -2.37 14.14 14.08
C LEU A 322 -0.84 14.21 14.23
N CYS A 323 -0.12 13.11 14.02
CA CYS A 323 1.34 13.11 14.01
C CYS A 323 1.90 13.94 12.84
N ILE A 324 1.28 13.87 11.67
CA ILE A 324 1.65 14.72 10.52
C ILE A 324 1.38 16.19 10.86
N GLY A 325 0.20 16.51 11.41
CA GLY A 325 -0.14 17.87 11.83
C GLY A 325 0.78 18.42 12.92
N ALA A 326 1.21 17.58 13.87
CA ALA A 326 2.16 17.96 14.91
C ALA A 326 3.53 18.32 14.33
N ASN A 327 3.99 17.63 13.29
CA ASN A 327 5.25 17.96 12.61
C ASN A 327 5.26 19.34 11.96
N ILE A 328 4.09 19.85 11.53
CA ILE A 328 3.95 21.22 10.97
C ILE A 328 4.26 22.27 12.04
N ILE A 329 3.84 22.03 13.28
CA ILE A 329 3.92 23.00 14.38
C ILE A 329 5.33 23.03 15.00
N ILE A 330 6.07 21.92 14.94
CA ILE A 330 7.38 21.81 15.57
C ILE A 330 8.43 22.59 14.76
N PRO A 331 9.08 23.61 15.35
CA PRO A 331 10.03 24.44 14.63
C PRO A 331 11.33 23.69 14.33
N GLU A 332 12.01 24.11 13.27
CA GLU A 332 13.23 23.51 12.70
C GLU A 332 14.36 23.17 13.68
N PRO A 333 14.67 23.95 14.74
CA PRO A 333 15.77 23.59 15.66
C PRO A 333 15.54 22.28 16.42
N PHE A 334 14.30 21.80 16.56
CA PHE A 334 14.00 20.54 17.26
C PHE A 334 13.93 19.34 16.32
N THR A 335 14.96 19.14 15.50
CA THR A 335 15.02 18.07 14.49
C THR A 335 14.79 16.67 15.08
N SER A 336 15.37 16.36 16.24
CA SER A 336 15.16 15.05 16.90
C SER A 336 13.70 14.79 17.25
N LEU A 337 12.98 15.82 17.71
CA LEU A 337 11.56 15.70 18.06
C LEU A 337 10.71 15.46 16.79
N ARG A 338 10.99 16.18 15.71
CA ARG A 338 10.33 15.98 14.40
C ARG A 338 10.50 14.55 13.91
N SER A 339 11.72 14.02 14.00
CA SER A 339 12.01 12.64 13.59
C SER A 339 11.24 11.62 14.42
N VAL A 340 11.20 11.77 15.75
CA VAL A 340 10.45 10.85 16.63
C VAL A 340 8.95 10.86 16.32
N VAL A 341 8.37 12.04 16.10
CA VAL A 341 6.94 12.17 15.76
C VAL A 341 6.66 11.58 14.38
N ALA A 342 7.53 11.81 13.39
CA ALA A 342 7.40 11.23 12.06
C ALA A 342 7.51 9.70 12.05
N ILE A 343 8.47 9.14 12.78
CA ILE A 343 8.65 7.68 12.93
C ILE A 343 7.43 7.06 13.61
N THR A 344 6.91 7.70 14.65
CA THR A 344 5.68 7.25 15.33
C THR A 344 4.48 7.27 14.39
N GLY A 345 4.31 8.37 13.64
CA GLY A 345 3.27 8.48 12.61
C GLY A 345 3.39 7.41 11.53
N LYS A 346 4.61 7.07 11.10
CA LYS A 346 4.86 6.00 10.11
C LYS A 346 4.42 4.63 10.64
N GLY A 347 4.72 4.33 11.90
CA GLY A 347 4.26 3.11 12.57
C GLY A 347 2.73 3.04 12.63
N LEU A 348 2.07 4.14 12.99
CA LEU A 348 0.60 4.23 13.02
C LEU A 348 -0.04 4.13 11.63
N SER A 349 0.63 4.63 10.59
CA SER A 349 0.17 4.48 9.22
C SER A 349 0.22 3.02 8.77
N GLU A 350 1.27 2.28 9.14
CA GLU A 350 1.36 0.85 8.84
C GLU A 350 0.34 0.02 9.64
N ALA A 351 0.09 0.43 10.88
CA ALA A 351 -0.97 -0.12 11.71
C ALA A 351 -2.34 -0.03 11.01
N ALA A 352 -2.65 1.13 10.43
CA ALA A 352 -3.85 1.35 9.64
C ALA A 352 -3.86 0.50 8.34
N PHE A 353 -2.70 0.37 7.67
CA PHE A 353 -2.55 -0.44 6.46
C PHE A 353 -2.77 -1.94 6.72
N THR A 354 -2.27 -2.45 7.84
CA THR A 354 -2.46 -3.86 8.24
C THR A 354 -3.91 -4.13 8.65
N THR A 355 -4.50 -3.24 9.45
CA THR A 355 -5.88 -3.40 9.95
C THR A 355 -6.89 -3.37 8.81
N VAL A 356 -6.71 -2.50 7.81
CA VAL A 356 -7.69 -2.34 6.72
C VAL A 356 -7.80 -3.59 5.85
N PHE A 357 -6.71 -4.35 5.63
CA PHE A 357 -6.77 -5.64 4.91
C PHE A 357 -7.64 -6.66 5.64
N LEU A 358 -7.41 -6.82 6.95
CA LEU A 358 -8.19 -7.74 7.76
C LEU A 358 -9.66 -7.30 7.78
N TYR A 359 -9.91 -6.03 8.07
CA TYR A 359 -11.26 -5.49 8.19
C TYR A 359 -12.06 -5.62 6.89
N THR A 360 -11.43 -5.38 5.74
CA THR A 360 -12.06 -5.55 4.42
C THR A 360 -12.47 -7.00 4.17
N SER A 361 -11.66 -7.97 4.60
CA SER A 361 -11.97 -9.39 4.44
C SER A 361 -13.14 -9.85 5.32
N GLU A 362 -13.36 -9.20 6.46
CA GLU A 362 -14.47 -9.47 7.38
C GLU A 362 -15.76 -8.74 6.96
N LEU A 363 -15.66 -7.55 6.36
CA LEU A 363 -16.80 -6.73 5.91
C LEU A 363 -17.55 -7.31 4.70
N TYR A 364 -16.81 -7.88 3.74
CA TYR A 364 -17.41 -8.39 2.51
C TYR A 364 -17.83 -9.86 2.62
N PRO A 365 -19.00 -10.23 2.06
CA PRO A 365 -19.48 -11.61 2.10
C PRO A 365 -18.57 -12.50 1.26
N THR A 366 -18.48 -13.78 1.62
CA THR A 366 -17.55 -14.73 0.96
C THR A 366 -17.68 -14.74 -0.56
N VAL A 367 -18.91 -14.62 -1.08
CA VAL A 367 -19.21 -14.56 -2.53
C VAL A 367 -18.70 -13.31 -3.24
N LEU A 368 -18.56 -12.18 -2.54
CA LEU A 368 -18.11 -10.89 -3.10
C LEU A 368 -16.75 -10.43 -2.58
N ARG A 369 -16.14 -11.15 -1.65
CA ARG A 369 -14.91 -10.74 -0.97
C ARG A 369 -13.78 -10.41 -1.93
N GLN A 370 -13.58 -11.24 -2.95
CA GLN A 370 -12.54 -11.00 -3.96
C GLN A 370 -12.83 -9.73 -4.78
N ASN A 371 -14.09 -9.52 -5.18
CA ASN A 371 -14.51 -8.33 -5.91
C ASN A 371 -14.37 -7.07 -5.05
N GLY A 372 -14.76 -7.15 -3.77
CA GLY A 372 -14.64 -6.08 -2.79
C GLY A 372 -13.18 -5.69 -2.52
N MET A 373 -12.30 -6.68 -2.29
CA MET A 373 -10.86 -6.46 -2.14
C MET A 373 -10.23 -5.88 -3.42
N GLY A 374 -10.66 -6.32 -4.60
CA GLY A 374 -10.21 -5.78 -5.88
C GLY A 374 -10.59 -4.31 -6.06
N TYR A 375 -11.85 -3.96 -5.76
CA TYR A 375 -12.34 -2.58 -5.79
C TYR A 375 -11.57 -1.68 -4.82
N THR A 376 -11.42 -2.09 -3.56
CA THR A 376 -10.71 -1.27 -2.58
C THR A 376 -9.22 -1.15 -2.91
N SER A 377 -8.61 -2.20 -3.45
CA SER A 377 -7.22 -2.15 -3.92
C SER A 377 -7.05 -1.16 -5.08
N PHE A 378 -8.01 -1.09 -6.01
CA PHE A 378 -7.98 -0.08 -7.08
C PHE A 378 -8.01 1.34 -6.51
N VAL A 379 -8.92 1.61 -5.56
CA VAL A 379 -9.02 2.92 -4.89
C VAL A 379 -7.75 3.25 -4.10
N ALA A 380 -7.16 2.27 -3.41
CA ALA A 380 -5.89 2.42 -2.72
C ALA A 380 -4.75 2.82 -3.67
N ARG A 381 -4.72 2.23 -4.88
CA ARG A 381 -3.71 2.57 -5.91
C ARG A 381 -3.89 3.97 -6.47
N LEU A 382 -5.13 4.44 -6.58
CA LEU A 382 -5.40 5.85 -6.89
C LEU A 382 -4.84 6.78 -5.80
N GLY A 383 -5.01 6.43 -4.53
CA GLY A 383 -4.40 7.15 -3.41
C GLY A 383 -2.87 7.18 -3.47
N GLY A 384 -2.24 6.04 -3.75
CA GLY A 384 -0.79 5.95 -3.93
C GLY A 384 -0.27 6.74 -5.14
N ALA A 385 -1.04 6.79 -6.23
CA ALA A 385 -0.69 7.56 -7.43
C ALA A 385 -0.78 9.08 -7.20
N LEU A 386 -1.75 9.54 -6.41
CA LEU A 386 -1.95 10.95 -6.11
C LEU A 386 -1.03 11.49 -5.01
N ALA A 387 -0.57 10.65 -4.08
CA ALA A 387 0.30 11.07 -2.99
C ALA A 387 1.55 11.85 -3.46
N PRO A 388 2.41 11.35 -4.37
CA PRO A 388 3.59 12.10 -4.81
C PRO A 388 3.27 13.46 -5.47
N LEU A 389 2.13 13.59 -6.16
CA LEU A 389 1.74 14.84 -6.81
C LEU A 389 1.43 15.96 -5.80
N VAL A 390 1.05 15.58 -4.58
CA VAL A 390 0.77 16.53 -3.49
C VAL A 390 2.03 17.29 -3.08
N PHE A 391 3.23 16.73 -3.29
CA PHE A 391 4.47 17.47 -3.02
C PHE A 391 4.65 18.71 -3.89
N LEU A 392 3.95 18.80 -5.03
CA LEU A 392 4.00 19.99 -5.89
C LEU A 392 3.25 21.19 -5.29
N LEU A 393 2.39 20.95 -4.30
CA LEU A 393 1.69 22.02 -3.58
C LEU A 393 2.62 22.85 -2.68
N ASP A 394 3.87 22.40 -2.46
CA ASP A 394 4.93 23.12 -1.75
C ASP A 394 5.26 24.48 -2.39
N GLU A 395 5.07 24.62 -3.71
CA GLU A 395 5.27 25.89 -4.43
C GLU A 395 4.25 26.97 -4.05
N VAL A 396 3.02 26.56 -3.75
CA VAL A 396 1.95 27.48 -3.34
C VAL A 396 2.12 27.86 -1.88
N TRP A 397 2.33 26.86 -1.03
CA TRP A 397 2.61 27.08 0.39
C TRP A 397 3.39 25.89 0.98
N ARG A 398 4.52 26.18 1.62
CA ARG A 398 5.48 25.17 2.09
C ARG A 398 4.88 24.06 2.96
N SER A 399 3.87 24.40 3.77
CA SER A 399 3.20 23.44 4.66
C SER A 399 1.97 22.77 4.03
N LEU A 400 1.55 23.18 2.84
CA LEU A 400 0.32 22.69 2.19
C LEU A 400 0.34 21.17 1.94
N PRO A 401 1.43 20.54 1.47
CA PRO A 401 1.47 19.09 1.34
C PRO A 401 1.15 18.37 2.66
N GLU A 402 1.77 18.79 3.77
CA GLU A 402 1.54 18.17 5.09
C GLU A 402 0.11 18.40 5.58
N VAL A 403 -0.45 19.59 5.38
CA VAL A 403 -1.85 19.91 5.72
C VAL A 403 -2.81 19.01 4.94
N THR A 404 -2.57 18.78 3.65
CA THR A 404 -3.42 17.89 2.84
C THR A 404 -3.34 16.44 3.30
N TYR A 405 -2.15 15.92 3.62
CA TYR A 405 -2.00 14.57 4.18
C TYR A 405 -2.73 14.43 5.53
N CYS A 406 -2.56 15.40 6.42
CA CYS A 406 -3.27 15.45 7.69
C CYS A 406 -4.79 15.47 7.49
N GLY A 407 -5.30 16.37 6.65
CA GLY A 407 -6.73 16.51 6.38
C GLY A 407 -7.35 15.25 5.79
N VAL A 408 -6.70 14.64 4.80
CA VAL A 408 -7.16 13.38 4.19
C VAL A 408 -7.15 12.24 5.20
N ALA A 409 -6.08 12.10 5.99
CA ALA A 409 -5.99 11.05 7.02
C ALA A 409 -7.10 11.18 8.07
N VAL A 410 -7.33 12.38 8.61
CA VAL A 410 -8.37 12.62 9.63
C VAL A 410 -9.78 12.42 9.06
N CYS A 411 -10.05 12.93 7.85
CA CYS A 411 -11.34 12.76 7.19
C CYS A 411 -11.64 11.29 6.89
N CYS A 412 -10.71 10.56 6.26
CA CYS A 412 -10.87 9.14 5.95
C CYS A 412 -10.93 8.28 7.22
N GLY A 413 -10.16 8.64 8.26
CA GLY A 413 -10.22 7.98 9.57
C GLY A 413 -11.57 8.17 10.25
N SER A 414 -12.17 9.35 10.12
CA SER A 414 -13.52 9.63 10.62
C SER A 414 -14.59 8.83 9.88
N VAL A 415 -14.45 8.66 8.56
CA VAL A 415 -15.33 7.80 7.75
C VAL A 415 -15.29 6.34 8.22
N ALA A 416 -14.17 5.87 8.77
CA ALA A 416 -14.08 4.51 9.30
C ALA A 416 -15.07 4.23 10.45
N PHE A 417 -15.54 5.25 11.19
CA PHE A 417 -16.58 5.08 12.21
C PHE A 417 -17.96 4.72 11.63
N LEU A 418 -18.21 5.03 10.37
CA LEU A 418 -19.48 4.72 9.68
C LEU A 418 -19.57 3.24 9.28
N LEU A 419 -18.46 2.51 9.34
CA LEU A 419 -18.39 1.08 9.05
C LEU A 419 -18.89 0.25 10.26
N PRO A 420 -19.48 -0.94 10.02
CA PRO A 420 -19.96 -1.81 11.09
C PRO A 420 -18.79 -2.51 11.81
N GLU A 421 -18.92 -2.73 13.13
CA GLU A 421 -17.94 -3.51 13.89
C GLU A 421 -18.03 -4.99 13.54
N THR A 422 -16.88 -5.67 13.44
CA THR A 422 -16.78 -7.10 13.06
C THR A 422 -16.22 -7.97 14.18
N LEU A 423 -15.82 -7.39 15.32
CA LEU A 423 -15.33 -8.14 16.48
C LEU A 423 -16.36 -9.17 16.98
N ASN A 424 -15.97 -10.44 16.99
CA ASN A 424 -16.78 -11.59 17.43
C ASN A 424 -18.10 -11.78 16.66
N VAL A 425 -18.24 -11.17 15.48
CA VAL A 425 -19.39 -11.36 14.59
C VAL A 425 -19.08 -12.47 13.59
N ARG A 426 -20.07 -13.32 13.28
CA ARG A 426 -19.92 -14.37 12.28
C ARG A 426 -19.72 -13.74 10.88
N LEU A 427 -18.78 -14.30 10.11
CA LEU A 427 -18.51 -13.88 8.74
C LEU A 427 -19.76 -14.05 7.85
N PRO A 428 -20.15 -13.02 7.08
CA PRO A 428 -21.29 -13.11 6.17
C PRO A 428 -20.96 -14.05 5.01
N GLU A 429 -21.86 -14.98 4.72
CA GLU A 429 -21.71 -15.94 3.62
C GLU A 429 -22.46 -15.44 2.38
N GLY A 430 -23.63 -14.85 2.56
CA GLY A 430 -24.45 -14.23 1.50
C GLY A 430 -24.64 -12.72 1.63
N ILE A 431 -25.22 -12.10 0.59
CA ILE A 431 -25.62 -10.68 0.60
C ILE A 431 -26.79 -10.46 1.58
N GLU A 432 -27.72 -11.42 1.66
CA GLU A 432 -28.89 -11.34 2.55
C GLU A 432 -28.52 -11.29 4.03
N ASP A 433 -27.41 -11.93 4.43
CA ASP A 433 -26.93 -11.92 5.82
C ASP A 433 -26.57 -10.50 6.27
N ILE A 434 -26.00 -9.70 5.37
CA ILE A 434 -25.58 -8.32 5.64
C ILE A 434 -26.81 -7.41 5.79
N GLU A 435 -27.84 -7.63 4.99
CA GLU A 435 -29.09 -6.84 5.06
C GLU A 435 -29.91 -7.17 6.30
N LYS A 436 -29.97 -8.46 6.69
CA LYS A 436 -30.70 -8.91 7.89
C LYS A 436 -30.05 -8.40 9.18
N THR A 437 -28.72 -8.32 9.23
CA THR A 437 -27.99 -7.89 10.44
C THR A 437 -28.14 -6.39 10.72
N GLN A 438 -28.50 -5.57 9.72
CA GLN A 438 -28.67 -4.11 9.89
C GLN A 438 -30.13 -3.62 9.88
N CYS A 439 -31.12 -4.51 9.73
CA CYS A 439 -32.54 -4.18 9.80
C CYS A 439 -33.13 -4.69 11.13
N PRO A 440 -33.33 -3.84 12.17
CA PRO A 440 -33.67 -4.31 13.51
C PRO A 440 -35.12 -4.74 13.72
N THR A 441 -35.95 -4.88 12.68
CA THR A 441 -37.41 -4.94 12.88
C THR A 441 -38.01 -6.33 12.91
N LEU A 442 -37.28 -7.41 12.62
CA LEU A 442 -37.84 -8.77 12.67
C LEU A 442 -36.76 -9.81 13.00
N LEU A 443 -36.53 -10.11 14.29
CA LEU A 443 -36.50 -11.49 14.80
C LEU A 443 -36.27 -11.53 16.33
N PRO A 444 -36.96 -12.44 17.06
CA PRO A 444 -36.76 -12.64 18.48
C PRO A 444 -35.40 -13.30 18.75
N LEU A 445 -34.78 -12.93 19.87
CA LEU A 445 -33.61 -13.59 20.45
C LEU A 445 -33.83 -15.11 20.53
N ILE A 446 -33.16 -15.89 19.69
CA ILE A 446 -33.03 -17.34 19.86
C ILE A 446 -31.88 -17.56 20.85
N PRO A 447 -32.08 -18.27 21.97
CA PRO A 447 -31.00 -18.55 22.91
C PRO A 447 -29.98 -19.54 22.33
N HIS A 448 -28.70 -19.29 22.60
CA HIS A 448 -27.60 -20.21 22.29
C HIS A 448 -27.75 -21.55 23.04
N PRO A 449 -27.58 -22.71 22.37
CA PRO A 449 -27.57 -24.01 23.03
C PRO A 449 -26.14 -24.38 23.46
N TRP A 450 -25.62 -23.73 24.50
CA TRP A 450 -24.42 -24.19 25.23
C TRP A 450 -24.49 -23.76 26.69
N VAL A 451 -25.49 -24.27 27.41
CA VAL A 451 -25.43 -24.43 28.87
C VAL A 451 -25.70 -25.90 29.13
N ALA A 452 -24.61 -26.66 29.26
CA ALA A 452 -24.69 -27.99 29.84
C ALA A 452 -25.09 -27.79 31.31
N THR A 453 -26.32 -28.17 31.65
CA THR A 453 -26.78 -28.35 33.02
C THR A 453 -26.05 -29.55 33.61
N ASP A 454 -25.07 -29.29 34.47
CA ASP A 454 -24.68 -30.24 35.52
C ASP A 454 -25.74 -30.17 36.63
N GLN A 455 -26.65 -31.14 36.62
CA GLN A 455 -27.46 -31.50 37.78
C GLN A 455 -27.56 -33.02 37.89
N GLY A 456 -26.96 -33.55 38.96
CA GLY A 456 -27.55 -34.64 39.74
C GLY A 456 -26.97 -36.04 39.56
N THR A 457 -25.98 -36.38 40.39
CA THR A 457 -25.95 -37.65 41.15
C THR A 457 -25.13 -37.50 42.42
N ALA A 458 -25.83 -37.29 43.55
CA ALA A 458 -25.61 -37.82 44.90
C ALA A 458 -26.24 -36.87 45.94
#